data_AF-A0A5M6ZFH1-F1
#
_entry.id   AF-A0A5M6ZFH1-F1
#
_cell.length_a   1.000
_cell.length_b   1.000
_cell.length_c   1.000
_cell.angle_alpha   90.00
_cell.angle_beta   90.00
_cell.angle_gamma   90.00
#
_symmetry.space_group_name_H-M   'P 1'
#
loop_
_entity.id
_entity.type
_entity.pdbx_description
1 polymer ?
#
loop_
_entity_poly.entity_id
_entity_poly.type
_entity_poly.pdbx_seq_one_letter_code
_entity_poly.pdbx_strand_id
1 'polypeptide(L)'
;MSRTKNFRIAFAAITILALIAAWAGVGAAYFLDAPRSVFVLAVVAAAFATEGAFWIILFLLGWSAVANRHWLLRLITRRNAGRPATQPQER
;
A
#
# COMPACT_ATOMS: atom_id res chain seq x y z
N MET A 1 1.57 -21.05 9.81
CA MET A 1 1.46 -19.67 9.29
C MET A 1 1.22 -18.75 10.48
N SER A 2 2.05 -17.72 10.75
CA SER A 2 1.91 -16.93 11.98
C SER A 2 0.61 -16.11 11.96
N ARG A 3 -0.12 -16.09 13.08
CA ARG A 3 -1.44 -15.42 13.25
C ARG A 3 -1.45 -13.98 12.71
N THR A 4 -0.34 -13.26 12.91
CA THR A 4 -0.11 -11.89 12.47
C THR A 4 -0.03 -11.75 10.95
N LYS A 5 0.51 -12.74 10.23
CA LYS A 5 0.59 -12.72 8.76
C LYS A 5 -0.81 -12.85 8.15
N ASN A 6 -1.62 -13.76 8.68
CA ASN A 6 -2.99 -14.00 8.21
C ASN A 6 -3.88 -12.79 8.46
N PHE A 7 -3.74 -12.14 9.63
CA PHE A 7 -4.45 -10.89 9.92
C PHE A 7 -4.13 -9.78 8.91
N ARG A 8 -2.86 -9.58 8.57
CA ARG A 8 -2.45 -8.52 7.62
C ARG A 8 -2.99 -8.76 6.22
N ILE A 9 -3.01 -10.01 5.76
CA ILE A 9 -3.57 -10.38 4.46
C ILE A 9 -5.09 -10.15 4.46
N ALA A 10 -5.80 -10.59 5.51
CA ALA A 10 -7.23 -10.36 5.64
C ALA A 10 -7.56 -8.86 5.67
N PHE A 11 -6.81 -8.07 6.43
CA PHE A 11 -7.00 -6.63 6.53
C PHE A 11 -6.76 -5.91 5.18
N ALA A 12 -5.70 -6.28 4.47
CA ALA A 12 -5.43 -5.76 3.13
C ALA A 12 -6.53 -6.14 2.13
N ALA A 13 -7.01 -7.40 2.18
CA ALA A 13 -8.09 -7.87 1.33
C ALA A 13 -9.39 -7.10 1.58
N ILE A 14 -9.78 -6.89 2.85
CA ILE A 14 -10.96 -6.10 3.21
C ILE A 14 -10.82 -4.66 2.71
N THR A 15 -9.64 -4.06 2.82
CA THR A 15 -9.37 -2.70 2.33
C THR A 15 -9.56 -2.60 0.81
N ILE A 16 -9.04 -3.56 0.06
CA ILE A 16 -9.20 -3.63 -1.40
C ILE A 16 -10.68 -3.83 -1.77
N LEU A 17 -11.38 -4.74 -1.08
CA LEU A 17 -12.80 -4.98 -1.32
C LEU A 17 -13.65 -3.74 -1.05
N ALA A 18 -13.36 -3.01 0.04
CA ALA A 18 -14.04 -1.76 0.36
C ALA A 18 -13.80 -0.69 -0.71
N LEU A 19 -12.56 -0.59 -1.22
CA LEU A 19 -12.22 0.34 -2.31
C LEU A 19 -12.98 0.02 -3.59
N ILE A 20 -13.02 -1.27 -3.98
CA ILE A 20 -13.77 -1.74 -5.15
C ILE A 20 -15.25 -1.44 -4.96
N ALA A 21 -15.82 -1.74 -3.80
CA ALA A 21 -17.23 -1.48 -3.50
C ALA A 21 -17.57 0.02 -3.56
N ALA A 22 -16.69 0.89 -3.07
CA ALA A 22 -16.91 2.34 -3.11
C ALA A 22 -16.94 2.87 -4.56
N TRP A 23 -15.99 2.45 -5.40
CA TRP A 23 -15.98 2.82 -6.81
C TRP A 23 -17.10 2.17 -7.62
N ALA A 24 -17.51 0.94 -7.28
CA ALA A 24 -18.70 0.32 -7.84
C ALA A 24 -19.97 1.12 -7.50
N GLY A 25 -20.06 1.69 -6.28
CA GLY A 25 -21.13 2.58 -5.87
C GLY A 25 -21.19 3.87 -6.71
N VAL A 26 -20.04 4.46 -7.04
CA VAL A 26 -19.96 5.61 -7.97
C VAL A 26 -20.47 5.21 -9.35
N GLY A 27 -20.03 4.07 -9.88
CA GLY A 27 -20.49 3.55 -11.16
C GLY A 27 -22.00 3.30 -11.18
N ALA A 28 -22.55 2.70 -10.11
CA ALA A 28 -23.98 2.49 -9.96
C ALA A 28 -24.76 3.80 -9.91
N ALA A 29 -24.29 4.80 -9.16
CA ALA A 29 -24.92 6.12 -9.11
C ALA A 29 -24.92 6.82 -10.48
N TYR A 30 -23.87 6.64 -11.28
CA TYR A 30 -23.79 7.14 -12.64
C TYR A 30 -24.76 6.42 -13.59
N PHE A 31 -24.79 5.08 -13.58
CA PHE A 31 -25.64 4.28 -14.46
C PHE A 31 -27.14 4.39 -14.17
N LEU A 32 -27.50 4.67 -12.91
CA LEU A 32 -28.90 4.82 -12.49
C LEU A 32 -29.41 6.27 -12.60
N ASP A 33 -28.63 7.18 -13.21
CA ASP A 33 -28.95 8.61 -13.30
C ASP A 33 -29.36 9.19 -11.93
N ALA A 34 -28.62 8.82 -10.88
CA ALA A 34 -28.92 9.24 -9.53
C ALA A 34 -28.85 10.77 -9.39
N PRO A 35 -29.58 11.37 -8.44
CA PRO A 35 -29.52 12.81 -8.19
C PRO A 35 -28.07 13.27 -7.99
N ARG A 36 -27.73 14.45 -8.52
CA ARG A 36 -26.35 14.98 -8.49
C ARG A 36 -25.74 14.99 -7.08
N SER A 37 -26.54 15.26 -6.05
CA SER A 37 -26.10 15.19 -4.65
C SER A 37 -25.66 13.79 -4.22
N VAL A 38 -26.39 12.75 -4.62
CA VAL A 38 -26.08 11.33 -4.35
C VAL A 38 -24.82 10.91 -5.09
N PHE A 39 -24.68 11.30 -6.36
CA PHE A 39 -23.49 11.03 -7.14
C PHE A 39 -22.24 11.68 -6.54
N VAL A 40 -22.31 12.96 -6.15
CA VAL A 40 -21.21 13.67 -5.49
C VAL A 40 -20.84 13.00 -4.17
N LEU A 41 -21.82 12.61 -3.36
CA LEU A 41 -21.57 11.89 -2.10
C LEU A 41 -20.84 10.56 -2.35
N ALA A 42 -21.26 9.79 -3.37
CA ALA A 42 -20.60 8.54 -3.73
C ALA A 42 -19.14 8.77 -4.16
N VAL A 43 -18.88 9.81 -4.96
CA VAL A 43 -17.51 10.17 -5.40
C VAL A 43 -16.65 10.58 -4.21
N VAL A 44 -17.18 11.39 -3.29
CA VAL A 44 -16.49 11.80 -2.06
C VAL A 44 -16.16 10.58 -1.20
N ALA A 45 -17.12 9.67 -1.02
CA ALA A 45 -16.89 8.43 -0.28
C ALA A 45 -15.81 7.56 -0.93
N ALA A 46 -15.79 7.44 -2.26
CA ALA A 46 -14.75 6.72 -3.00
C ALA A 46 -13.36 7.40 -2.89
N ALA A 47 -13.31 8.72 -2.86
CA ALA A 47 -12.07 9.47 -2.62
C ALA A 47 -11.52 9.19 -1.21
N PHE A 48 -12.36 9.26 -0.17
CA PHE A 48 -11.96 8.90 1.19
C PHE A 48 -11.53 7.44 1.31
N ALA A 49 -12.20 6.52 0.61
CA ALA A 49 -11.79 5.11 0.57
C ALA A 49 -10.38 4.95 -0.06
N THR A 50 -10.08 5.73 -1.10
CA THR A 50 -8.77 5.74 -1.76
C THR A 50 -7.68 6.29 -0.84
N GLU A 51 -7.97 7.40 -0.15
CA GLU A 51 -7.05 7.99 0.84
C GLU A 51 -6.81 7.03 2.02
N GLY A 52 -7.87 6.43 2.55
CA GLY A 52 -7.77 5.43 3.61
C GLY A 52 -6.94 4.22 3.18
N ALA A 53 -7.15 3.71 1.96
CA ALA A 53 -6.36 2.62 1.41
C ALA A 53 -4.88 2.98 1.28
N PHE A 54 -4.57 4.21 0.82
CA PHE A 54 -3.20 4.70 0.73
C PHE A 54 -2.51 4.70 2.11
N TRP A 55 -3.15 5.26 3.14
CA TRP A 55 -2.60 5.27 4.49
C TRP A 55 -2.43 3.87 5.08
N ILE A 56 -3.37 2.96 4.83
CA ILE A 56 -3.27 1.55 5.27
C ILE A 56 -2.08 0.86 4.61
N ILE A 57 -1.89 1.01 3.30
CA ILE A 57 -0.75 0.43 2.59
C ILE A 57 0.56 1.01 3.15
N LEU A 58 0.63 2.32 3.34
CA LEU A 58 1.79 3.00 3.91
C LEU A 58 2.11 2.46 5.31
N PHE A 59 1.10 2.30 6.16
CA PHE A 59 1.23 1.74 7.49
C PHE A 59 1.72 0.29 7.46
N LEU A 60 1.16 -0.55 6.59
CA LEU A 60 1.57 -1.94 6.43
C LEU A 60 3.01 -2.06 5.92
N LEU A 61 3.43 -1.18 5.01
CA LEU A 61 4.82 -1.11 4.53
C LEU A 61 5.77 -0.65 5.65
N GLY A 62 5.43 0.43 6.35
CA GLY A 62 6.23 0.95 7.47
C GLY A 62 6.39 -0.09 8.57
N TRP A 63 5.31 -0.78 8.93
CA TRP A 63 5.33 -1.87 9.90
C TRP A 63 6.21 -3.03 9.43
N SER A 64 6.12 -3.43 8.15
CA SER A 64 7.01 -4.44 7.56
C SER A 64 8.49 -4.03 7.65
N ALA A 65 8.80 -2.78 7.34
CA ALA A 65 10.17 -2.27 7.34
C ALA A 65 10.76 -2.29 8.75
N VAL A 66 10.00 -1.88 9.76
CA VAL A 66 10.43 -1.89 11.17
C VAL A 66 10.57 -3.32 11.71
N ALA A 67 9.58 -4.18 11.43
CA ALA A 67 9.59 -5.57 11.87
C ALA A 67 10.76 -6.36 11.27
N ASN A 68 11.16 -6.04 10.04
CA ASN A 68 12.24 -6.72 9.33
C ASN A 68 13.52 -5.84 9.18
N ARG A 69 13.69 -4.85 10.05
CA ARG A 69 14.79 -3.85 9.97
C ARG A 69 16.18 -4.45 9.84
N HIS A 70 16.43 -5.57 10.54
CA HIS A 70 17.73 -6.25 10.52
C HIS A 70 18.05 -6.85 9.15
N TRP A 71 17.05 -7.33 8.43
CA TRP A 71 17.22 -7.84 7.07
C TRP A 71 17.42 -6.70 6.06
N LEU A 72 16.68 -5.60 6.20
CA LEU A 72 16.83 -4.38 5.40
C LEU A 72 18.24 -3.77 5.55
N LEU A 73 18.73 -3.65 6.79
CA LEU A 73 20.08 -3.15 7.05
C LEU A 73 21.15 -4.03 6.40
N ARG A 74 21.01 -5.36 6.48
CA ARG A 74 21.94 -6.28 5.79
C ARG A 74 21.90 -6.14 4.27
N LEU A 75 20.72 -5.91 3.68
CA LEU A 75 20.57 -5.69 2.24
C LEU A 75 21.27 -4.40 1.79
N ILE A 76 21.11 -3.32 2.56
CA ILE A 76 21.75 -2.02 2.29
C ILE A 76 23.27 -2.12 2.46
N THR A 77 23.75 -2.73 3.55
CA THR A 77 25.18 -2.88 3.81
C THR A 77 25.86 -3.78 2.76
N ARG A 78 25.20 -4.86 2.31
CA ARG A 78 25.72 -5.69 1.21
C ARG A 78 25.79 -4.97 -0.13
N ARG A 79 24.86 -4.04 -0.39
CA ARG A 79 24.89 -3.19 -1.60
C ARG A 79 26.09 -2.23 -1.62
N ASN A 80 26.54 -1.76 -0.45
CA ASN A 80 27.70 -0.88 -0.33
C ASN A 80 29.05 -1.62 -0.32
N ALA A 81 29.08 -2.88 0.13
CA ALA A 81 30.30 -3.69 0.13
C ALA A 81 30.76 -4.17 -1.26
N GLY A 82 29.92 -4.00 -2.29
CA GLY A 82 30.22 -4.41 -3.67
C GLY A 82 30.91 -3.34 -4.54
N ARG A 83 31.28 -2.17 -4.00
CA ARG A 83 32.17 -1.23 -4.71
C ARG A 83 33.61 -1.71 -4.51
N PRO A 84 34.28 -2.26 -5.54
CA PRO A 84 35.70 -2.55 -5.42
C PRO A 84 36.40 -1.21 -5.18
N ALA A 85 37.15 -1.11 -4.08
CA ALA A 85 38.14 -0.07 -3.93
C ALA A 85 39.05 -0.17 -5.17
N THR A 86 39.10 0.90 -5.95
CA THR A 86 39.99 1.06 -7.10
C THR A 86 41.35 0.46 -6.76
N GLN A 87 41.72 -0.61 -7.46
CA GLN A 87 43.06 -1.17 -7.36
C GLN A 87 44.07 -0.05 -7.63
N PRO A 88 45.12 0.11 -6.82
CA PRO A 88 46.20 1.02 -7.16
C PRO A 88 46.81 0.53 -8.47
N GLN A 89 46.80 1.37 -9.50
CA GLN A 89 47.62 1.14 -10.68
C GLN A 89 49.09 1.18 -10.23
N GLU A 90 49.70 0.02 -10.05
CA GLU A 90 51.15 -0.10 -10.01
C GLU A 90 51.69 0.23 -11.40
N ARG A 91 52.66 1.16 -11.40
CA ARG A 91 53.40 1.66 -12.56
C ARG A 91 54.60 0.77 -12.85
#